data_AF-A0A158L5S5-F1
#
_entry.id   AF-A0A158L5S5-F1
#
_cell.length_a   1.000
_cell.length_b   1.000
_cell.length_c   1.000
_cell.angle_alpha   90.00
_cell.angle_beta   90.00
_cell.angle_gamma   90.00
#
_symmetry.space_group_name_H-M   'P 1'
#
loop_
_entity.id
_entity.type
_entity.pdbx_description
1 polymer ?
#
loop_
_entity_poly.entity_id
_entity_poly.type
_entity_poly.pdbx_seq_one_letter_code
_entity_poly.pdbx_strand_id
1 'polypeptide(L)'
;MTARLLPRRLLAQFRNDYYPRIAVTVDMIATGTDVKPLECLLFMRDVKSRNYFEQMKGRGTRTLDMDDLRKVTPSAKSAKTHYVIVDAIGVTKSLKTASQPLITKPSVPLKDLAMAVMMGATDEDTVSSLAGRLARLNKQLDTDEQRQIRDAAGGVELSQIVGRLFGAIDADNIEARALELAGLPIGCDPGDTKRQQAQKQLINTASSVFNGGLIELIDAIRRDKEQTIDHDNIDIVLRAEWDKDAANNALALTDEFVEYLKSNQDNISALTIFFSEPYRRRELSFDLIRQVLDKLKIDKPKLAPLRVWQAYRQLDDYKGEQPISELTALVALIRRVCGMDEKLSTFDNTVRRNFQNWVMKHHSGGSEKFNEEQMDWLRMIRDHVANSFHIERDDLEMSPFDGQGGLGKMYQLFGTQMDTLLDELNEVMVA
;
A
#
# COMPACT_ATOMS: atom_id res chain seq x y z
N MET A 1 21.69 -26.73 -28.70
CA MET A 1 22.81 -27.57 -28.22
C MET A 1 22.46 -28.15 -26.85
N THR A 2 21.86 -29.34 -26.80
CA THR A 2 21.60 -30.06 -25.55
C THR A 2 22.84 -30.84 -25.15
N ALA A 3 23.72 -30.22 -24.38
CA ALA A 3 24.70 -30.97 -23.60
C ALA A 3 23.92 -31.94 -22.70
N ARG A 4 24.24 -33.24 -22.75
CA ARG A 4 23.71 -34.24 -21.80
C ARG A 4 24.20 -33.86 -20.39
N LEU A 5 23.47 -32.99 -19.72
CA LEU A 5 23.66 -32.69 -18.31
C LEU A 5 23.35 -33.96 -17.52
N LEU A 6 24.30 -34.37 -16.67
CA LEU A 6 24.11 -35.50 -15.76
C LEU A 6 22.87 -35.24 -14.88
N PRO A 7 21.93 -36.19 -14.73
CA PRO A 7 20.67 -35.98 -14.01
C PRO A 7 20.82 -35.40 -12.60
N ARG A 8 21.89 -35.78 -11.88
CA ARG A 8 22.23 -35.25 -10.55
C ARG A 8 22.52 -33.75 -10.56
N ARG A 9 23.16 -33.25 -11.62
CA ARG A 9 23.48 -31.83 -11.78
C ARG A 9 22.22 -31.04 -12.07
N LEU A 10 21.34 -31.54 -12.93
CA LEU A 10 20.06 -30.90 -13.24
C LEU A 10 19.16 -30.78 -11.99
N LEU A 11 19.14 -31.82 -11.15
CA LEU A 11 18.41 -31.81 -9.88
C LEU A 11 18.99 -30.81 -8.87
N ALA A 12 20.32 -30.73 -8.77
CA ALA A 12 20.98 -29.75 -7.92
C ALA A 12 20.67 -28.31 -8.38
N GLN A 13 20.70 -28.08 -9.70
CA GLN A 13 20.32 -26.80 -10.31
C GLN A 13 18.85 -26.47 -10.05
N PHE A 14 17.93 -27.41 -10.26
CA PHE A 14 16.51 -27.22 -9.98
C PHE A 14 16.21 -26.88 -8.50
N ARG A 15 17.07 -27.35 -7.58
CA ARG A 15 16.92 -27.06 -6.15
C ARG A 15 17.47 -25.70 -5.74
N ASN A 16 18.58 -25.28 -6.35
CA ASN A 16 19.43 -24.21 -5.84
C ASN A 16 19.56 -23.00 -6.77
N ASP A 17 19.23 -23.15 -8.05
CA ASP A 17 19.42 -22.12 -9.08
C ASP A 17 18.07 -21.68 -9.66
N TYR A 18 18.06 -20.50 -10.28
CA TYR A 18 16.86 -20.01 -10.97
C TYR A 18 16.46 -20.90 -12.15
N TYR A 19 17.42 -21.49 -12.87
CA TYR A 19 17.16 -22.42 -13.96
C TYR A 19 17.62 -23.83 -13.63
N PRO A 20 16.86 -24.87 -14.01
CA PRO A 20 15.58 -24.83 -14.74
C PRO A 20 14.38 -24.49 -13.83
N ARG A 21 13.28 -23.95 -14.39
CA ARG A 21 12.02 -23.69 -13.64
C ARG A 21 11.03 -24.86 -13.63
N ILE A 22 11.16 -25.77 -14.59
CA ILE A 22 10.27 -26.92 -14.75
C ILE A 22 11.15 -28.17 -14.88
N ALA A 23 10.87 -29.17 -14.05
CA ALA A 23 11.48 -30.48 -14.12
C ALA A 23 10.41 -31.53 -14.42
N VAL A 24 10.53 -32.21 -15.56
CA VAL A 24 9.64 -33.30 -15.94
C VAL A 24 10.25 -34.62 -15.46
N THR A 25 9.53 -35.38 -14.64
CA THR A 25 10.03 -36.64 -14.09
C THR A 25 8.96 -37.74 -14.17
N VAL A 26 9.42 -38.99 -14.30
CA VAL A 26 8.54 -40.18 -14.27
C VAL A 26 8.47 -40.75 -12.86
N ASP A 27 9.62 -40.99 -12.22
CA ASP A 27 9.71 -41.57 -10.86
C ASP A 27 10.64 -40.79 -9.91
N MET A 28 11.39 -39.81 -10.42
CA MET A 28 12.59 -39.29 -9.74
C MET A 28 12.31 -38.29 -8.61
N ILE A 29 11.14 -37.62 -8.60
CA ILE A 29 10.72 -36.75 -7.49
C ILE A 29 10.11 -37.57 -6.34
N ALA A 30 9.75 -38.83 -6.59
CA ALA A 30 9.18 -39.68 -5.56
C ALA A 30 10.24 -40.26 -4.61
N THR A 31 11.49 -40.44 -5.05
CA THR A 31 12.59 -41.00 -4.25
C THR A 31 13.61 -39.94 -3.84
N GLY A 32 13.37 -39.28 -2.70
CA GLY A 32 14.43 -38.72 -1.84
C GLY A 32 15.02 -37.35 -2.18
N THR A 33 14.51 -36.62 -3.18
CA THR A 33 14.96 -35.24 -3.46
C THR A 33 14.12 -34.21 -2.70
N ASP A 34 14.74 -33.50 -1.76
CA ASP A 34 14.11 -32.41 -1.01
C ASP A 34 14.30 -31.08 -1.76
N VAL A 35 13.24 -30.61 -2.41
CA VAL A 35 13.20 -29.33 -3.12
C VAL A 35 12.31 -28.38 -2.35
N LYS A 36 12.86 -27.71 -1.34
CA LYS A 36 12.11 -26.76 -0.50
C LYS A 36 11.38 -25.66 -1.30
N PRO A 37 11.98 -25.10 -2.37
CA PRO A 37 11.33 -24.07 -3.19
C PRO A 37 10.21 -24.55 -4.10
N LEU A 38 9.83 -25.83 -4.07
CA LEU A 38 8.81 -26.38 -4.97
C LEU A 38 7.43 -25.75 -4.69
N GLU A 39 6.92 -24.96 -5.62
CA GLU A 39 5.62 -24.26 -5.50
C GLU A 39 4.50 -24.87 -6.34
N CYS A 40 4.80 -25.76 -7.28
CA CYS A 40 3.81 -26.39 -8.16
C CYS A 40 4.11 -27.87 -8.40
N LEU A 41 3.09 -28.71 -8.23
CA LEU A 41 3.08 -30.12 -8.59
C LEU A 41 2.01 -30.37 -9.66
N LEU A 42 2.45 -30.72 -10.87
CA LEU A 42 1.57 -31.02 -12.00
C LEU A 42 1.51 -32.54 -12.22
N PHE A 43 0.33 -33.13 -12.03
CA PHE A 43 0.06 -34.53 -12.33
C PHE A 43 -0.45 -34.67 -13.77
N MET A 44 0.38 -35.31 -14.60
CA MET A 44 0.03 -35.65 -16.00
C MET A 44 -0.13 -37.16 -16.22
N ARG A 45 0.08 -37.98 -15.18
CA ARG A 45 -0.02 -39.44 -15.22
C ARG A 45 -0.64 -39.97 -13.93
N ASP A 46 -1.45 -41.02 -14.07
CA ASP A 46 -2.18 -41.61 -12.96
C ASP A 46 -1.25 -42.28 -11.93
N VAL A 47 -1.63 -42.14 -10.67
CA VAL A 47 -0.88 -42.65 -9.52
C VAL A 47 -1.70 -43.75 -8.86
N LYS A 48 -1.27 -45.00 -9.03
CA LYS A 48 -2.04 -46.16 -8.55
C LYS A 48 -1.97 -46.38 -7.04
N SER A 49 -1.02 -45.76 -6.33
CA SER A 49 -0.79 -46.00 -4.90
C SER A 49 -1.07 -44.74 -4.08
N ARG A 50 -1.97 -44.86 -3.10
CA ARG A 50 -2.31 -43.78 -2.15
C ARG A 50 -1.10 -43.28 -1.38
N ASN A 51 -0.27 -44.19 -0.88
CA ASN A 51 0.94 -43.82 -0.13
C ASN A 51 1.93 -43.07 -1.02
N TYR A 52 2.06 -43.48 -2.28
CA TYR A 52 2.92 -42.79 -3.25
C TYR A 52 2.41 -41.39 -3.57
N PHE A 53 1.08 -41.22 -3.70
CA PHE A 53 0.46 -39.91 -3.90
C PHE A 53 0.69 -38.96 -2.71
N GLU A 54 0.55 -39.44 -1.46
CA GLU A 54 0.84 -38.62 -0.27
C GLU A 54 2.33 -38.25 -0.17
N GLN A 55 3.24 -39.16 -0.54
CA GLN A 55 4.67 -38.85 -0.63
C GLN A 55 4.96 -37.75 -1.65
N MET A 56 4.31 -37.80 -2.82
CA MET A 56 4.41 -36.77 -3.85
C MET A 56 3.90 -35.42 -3.35
N LYS A 57 2.72 -35.39 -2.70
CA LYS A 57 2.18 -34.17 -2.08
C LYS A 57 3.12 -33.59 -1.03
N GLY A 58 3.71 -34.45 -0.20
CA GLY A 58 4.65 -34.07 0.86
C GLY A 58 5.93 -33.38 0.36
N ARG A 59 6.24 -33.42 -0.94
CA ARG A 59 7.35 -32.63 -1.51
C ARG A 59 7.05 -31.13 -1.51
N GLY A 60 5.78 -30.75 -1.69
CA GLY A 60 5.37 -29.34 -1.74
C GLY A 60 5.23 -28.68 -0.36
N THR A 61 5.13 -29.46 0.73
CA THR A 61 4.80 -28.95 2.07
C THR A 61 5.96 -28.28 2.80
N ARG A 62 7.18 -28.35 2.25
CA ARG A 62 8.35 -27.71 2.83
C ARG A 62 8.16 -26.19 2.87
N THR A 63 8.32 -25.62 4.06
CA THR A 63 8.36 -24.17 4.25
C THR A 63 9.72 -23.61 3.83
N LEU A 64 9.71 -22.39 3.31
CA LEU A 64 10.90 -21.64 2.94
C LEU A 64 10.64 -20.17 3.26
N ASP A 65 11.61 -19.49 3.87
CA ASP A 65 11.51 -18.07 4.15
C ASP A 65 11.69 -17.23 2.88
N MET A 66 11.50 -15.91 3.01
CA MET A 66 11.58 -14.99 1.88
C MET A 66 12.98 -14.92 1.29
N ASP A 67 14.01 -14.85 2.14
CA ASP A 67 15.40 -14.68 1.69
C ASP A 67 15.90 -15.91 0.93
N ASP A 68 15.64 -17.11 1.45
CA ASP A 68 15.99 -18.35 0.77
C ASP A 68 15.15 -18.57 -0.49
N LEU A 69 13.87 -18.18 -0.50
CA LEU A 69 13.05 -18.26 -1.70
C LEU A 69 13.52 -17.27 -2.77
N ARG A 70 13.96 -16.06 -2.41
CA ARG A 70 14.49 -15.07 -3.35
C ARG A 70 15.80 -15.49 -4.01
N LYS A 71 16.64 -16.28 -3.34
CA LYS A 71 17.87 -16.84 -3.93
C LYS A 71 17.58 -17.68 -5.18
N VAL A 72 16.44 -18.38 -5.20
CA VAL A 72 16.03 -19.27 -6.30
C VAL A 72 14.93 -18.69 -7.18
N THR A 73 14.14 -17.74 -6.67
CA THR A 73 13.08 -17.03 -7.38
C THR A 73 13.21 -15.52 -7.07
N PRO A 74 14.03 -14.76 -7.81
CA PRO A 74 14.34 -13.36 -7.49
C PRO A 74 13.10 -12.44 -7.41
N SER A 75 12.03 -12.78 -8.14
CA SER A 75 10.75 -12.07 -8.14
C SER A 75 9.83 -12.40 -6.96
N ALA A 76 10.24 -13.29 -6.05
CA ALA A 76 9.45 -13.64 -4.88
C ALA A 76 9.27 -12.42 -3.95
N LYS A 77 8.02 -12.02 -3.72
CA LYS A 77 7.65 -10.89 -2.86
C LYS A 77 7.47 -11.27 -1.39
N SER A 78 7.37 -12.56 -1.07
CA SER A 78 7.14 -13.06 0.29
C SER A 78 7.73 -14.46 0.48
N ALA A 79 7.69 -14.97 1.71
CA ALA A 79 8.01 -16.36 2.02
C ALA A 79 7.04 -17.34 1.34
N LYS A 80 7.43 -18.62 1.26
CA LYS A 80 6.57 -19.65 0.68
C LYS A 80 5.30 -19.85 1.54
N THR A 81 4.17 -19.41 1.01
CA THR A 81 2.87 -19.48 1.70
C THR A 81 2.08 -20.74 1.38
N HIS A 82 2.24 -21.27 0.17
CA HIS A 82 1.52 -22.45 -0.30
C HIS A 82 2.27 -23.12 -1.46
N TYR A 83 1.72 -24.26 -1.92
CA TYR A 83 2.05 -24.85 -3.21
C TYR A 83 0.75 -25.27 -3.89
N VAL A 84 0.77 -25.35 -5.21
CA VAL A 84 -0.39 -25.69 -6.03
C VAL A 84 -0.24 -27.12 -6.52
N ILE A 85 -1.33 -27.88 -6.45
CA ILE A 85 -1.45 -29.17 -7.13
C ILE A 85 -2.35 -28.94 -8.35
N VAL A 86 -1.81 -29.21 -9.53
CA VAL A 86 -2.58 -29.23 -10.77
C VAL A 86 -2.74 -30.67 -11.20
N ASP A 87 -3.98 -31.14 -11.24
CA ASP A 87 -4.33 -32.52 -11.58
C ASP A 87 -5.04 -32.55 -12.93
N ALA A 88 -4.29 -32.84 -14.00
CA ALA A 88 -4.80 -32.82 -15.36
C ALA A 88 -5.60 -34.08 -15.76
N ILE A 89 -5.59 -35.11 -14.91
CA ILE A 89 -6.12 -36.44 -15.24
C ILE A 89 -7.12 -36.99 -14.20
N GLY A 90 -7.24 -36.34 -13.05
CA GLY A 90 -8.21 -36.69 -12.01
C GLY A 90 -7.72 -37.67 -10.94
N VAL A 91 -6.42 -37.72 -10.64
CA VAL A 91 -5.85 -38.52 -9.53
C VAL A 91 -6.53 -38.20 -8.19
N THR A 92 -6.81 -36.92 -7.95
CA THR A 92 -7.49 -36.44 -6.73
C THR A 92 -8.92 -36.95 -6.59
N LYS A 93 -9.56 -37.34 -7.71
CA LYS A 93 -10.92 -37.92 -7.72
C LYS A 93 -10.89 -39.43 -7.52
N SER A 94 -9.86 -40.12 -8.02
CA SER A 94 -9.74 -41.58 -7.94
C SER A 94 -9.25 -42.05 -6.56
N LEU A 95 -8.44 -41.24 -5.86
CA LEU A 95 -7.88 -41.58 -4.55
C LEU A 95 -8.46 -40.70 -3.43
N LYS A 96 -9.27 -41.31 -2.55
CA LYS A 96 -9.67 -40.69 -1.28
C LYS A 96 -8.44 -40.54 -0.39
N THR A 97 -7.93 -39.31 -0.37
CA THR A 97 -6.69 -38.88 0.28
C THR A 97 -6.94 -38.64 1.78
N ALA A 98 -5.95 -38.91 2.64
CA ALA A 98 -6.10 -38.66 4.08
C ALA A 98 -5.96 -37.17 4.41
N SER A 99 -5.02 -36.50 3.73
CA SER A 99 -4.67 -35.10 3.96
C SER A 99 -5.48 -34.16 3.06
N GLN A 100 -6.46 -33.45 3.63
CA GLN A 100 -7.25 -32.44 2.92
C GLN A 100 -6.61 -31.04 3.02
N PRO A 101 -6.82 -30.14 2.03
CA PRO A 101 -6.43 -28.75 2.14
C PRO A 101 -7.20 -28.06 3.27
N LEU A 102 -6.52 -27.21 4.05
CA LEU A 102 -7.17 -26.41 5.09
C LEU A 102 -8.18 -25.39 4.52
N ILE A 103 -7.96 -24.92 3.29
CA ILE A 103 -8.88 -23.98 2.63
C ILE A 103 -9.81 -24.78 1.72
N THR A 104 -11.03 -25.03 2.19
CA THR A 104 -12.06 -25.81 1.49
C THR A 104 -13.05 -24.94 0.72
N LYS A 105 -13.18 -23.65 1.06
CA LYS A 105 -14.02 -22.65 0.36
C LYS A 105 -13.17 -21.63 -0.40
N PRO A 106 -12.50 -21.96 -1.52
CA PRO A 106 -11.63 -21.04 -2.26
C PRO A 106 -12.40 -19.92 -2.98
N SER A 107 -13.65 -20.17 -3.40
CA SER A 107 -14.48 -19.21 -4.14
C SER A 107 -15.11 -18.12 -3.28
N VAL A 108 -15.14 -18.29 -1.95
CA VAL A 108 -15.72 -17.31 -1.03
C VAL A 108 -14.65 -16.27 -0.67
N PRO A 109 -14.92 -14.96 -0.74
CA PRO A 109 -13.98 -13.91 -0.32
C PRO A 109 -13.54 -14.01 1.15
N LEU A 110 -12.33 -13.53 1.48
CA LEU A 110 -11.81 -13.55 2.86
C LEU A 110 -12.70 -12.73 3.81
N LYS A 111 -13.12 -11.54 3.36
CA LYS A 111 -14.01 -10.65 4.10
C LYS A 111 -15.31 -11.34 4.51
N ASP A 112 -15.92 -12.05 3.57
CA ASP A 112 -17.19 -12.75 3.81
C ASP A 112 -17.02 -13.92 4.79
N LEU A 113 -15.90 -14.66 4.71
CA LEU A 113 -15.57 -15.69 5.69
C LEU A 113 -15.39 -15.09 7.09
N ALA A 114 -14.69 -13.95 7.20
CA ALA A 114 -14.47 -13.27 8.47
C ALA A 114 -15.77 -12.71 9.06
N MET A 115 -16.62 -12.10 8.23
CA MET A 115 -17.95 -11.63 8.62
C MET A 115 -18.85 -12.78 9.05
N ALA A 116 -18.86 -13.90 8.33
CA ALA A 116 -19.65 -15.06 8.68
C ALA A 116 -19.26 -15.62 10.06
N VAL A 117 -17.96 -15.76 10.33
CA VAL A 117 -17.45 -16.23 11.63
C VAL A 117 -17.75 -15.21 12.75
N MET A 118 -17.64 -13.91 12.47
CA MET A 118 -18.05 -12.85 13.40
C MET A 118 -19.55 -12.91 13.73
N MET A 119 -20.40 -13.22 12.74
CA MET A 119 -21.85 -13.38 12.93
C MET A 119 -22.25 -14.72 13.56
N GLY A 120 -21.28 -15.58 13.89
CA GLY A 120 -21.51 -16.84 14.60
C GLY A 120 -21.63 -18.07 13.70
N ALA A 121 -21.11 -18.05 12.48
CA ALA A 121 -20.94 -19.26 11.68
C ALA A 121 -19.95 -20.21 12.37
N THR A 122 -20.39 -21.44 12.62
CA THR A 122 -19.60 -22.47 13.32
C THR A 122 -19.19 -23.64 12.44
N ASP A 123 -19.44 -23.55 11.12
CA ASP A 123 -19.10 -24.65 10.22
C ASP A 123 -17.58 -24.75 10.04
N GLU A 124 -17.07 -25.98 10.18
CA GLU A 124 -15.65 -26.28 10.15
C GLU A 124 -14.98 -25.76 8.87
N ASP A 125 -15.66 -25.89 7.72
CA ASP A 125 -15.16 -25.43 6.42
C ASP A 125 -14.92 -23.92 6.37
N THR A 126 -15.85 -23.11 6.88
CA THR A 126 -15.68 -21.64 6.97
C THR A 126 -14.52 -21.29 7.89
N VAL A 127 -14.48 -21.88 9.09
CA VAL A 127 -13.46 -21.56 10.11
C VAL A 127 -12.07 -21.98 9.65
N SER A 128 -11.93 -23.19 9.10
CA SER A 128 -10.67 -23.70 8.56
C SER A 128 -10.19 -22.88 7.37
N SER A 129 -11.12 -22.48 6.48
CA SER A 129 -10.81 -21.61 5.34
C SER A 129 -10.36 -20.22 5.77
N LEU A 130 -11.01 -19.62 6.78
CA LEU A 130 -10.60 -18.34 7.35
C LEU A 130 -9.22 -18.44 8.00
N ALA A 131 -9.03 -19.41 8.90
CA ALA A 131 -7.77 -19.63 9.62
C ALA A 131 -6.61 -19.87 8.65
N GLY A 132 -6.81 -20.72 7.63
CA GLY A 132 -5.78 -21.01 6.62
C GLY A 132 -5.39 -19.79 5.79
N ARG A 133 -6.34 -18.90 5.46
CA ARG A 133 -6.04 -17.66 4.73
C ARG A 133 -5.35 -16.62 5.60
N LEU A 134 -5.79 -16.45 6.84
CA LEU A 134 -5.12 -15.57 7.80
C LEU A 134 -3.71 -16.05 8.11
N ALA A 135 -3.48 -17.37 8.19
CA ALA A 135 -2.14 -17.95 8.35
C ALA A 135 -1.22 -17.63 7.17
N ARG A 136 -1.76 -17.61 5.93
CA ARG A 136 -1.00 -17.21 4.74
C ARG A 136 -0.69 -15.72 4.77
N LEU A 137 -1.69 -14.88 5.07
CA LEU A 137 -1.51 -13.44 5.18
C LEU A 137 -0.45 -13.10 6.23
N ASN A 138 -0.49 -13.74 7.40
CA ASN A 138 0.47 -13.53 8.48
C ASN A 138 1.94 -13.73 8.05
N LYS A 139 2.22 -14.59 7.07
CA LYS A 139 3.58 -14.78 6.52
C LYS A 139 4.02 -13.68 5.54
N GLN A 140 3.09 -12.82 5.12
CA GLN A 140 3.30 -11.75 4.15
C GLN A 140 3.32 -10.37 4.82
N LEU A 141 2.90 -10.27 6.07
CA LEU A 141 2.85 -9.02 6.81
C LEU A 141 4.24 -8.53 7.20
N ASP A 142 4.48 -7.24 7.02
CA ASP A 142 5.62 -6.56 7.63
C ASP A 142 5.36 -6.17 9.10
N THR A 143 6.37 -5.59 9.74
CA THR A 143 6.32 -5.24 11.17
C THR A 143 5.26 -4.18 11.48
N ASP A 144 5.04 -3.23 10.56
CA ASP A 144 4.07 -2.15 10.77
C ASP A 144 2.64 -2.66 10.61
N GLU A 145 2.39 -3.49 9.61
CA GLU A 145 1.09 -4.14 9.41
C GLU A 145 0.74 -5.11 10.55
N GLN A 146 1.73 -5.85 11.06
CA GLN A 146 1.54 -6.69 12.26
C GLN A 146 1.12 -5.85 13.46
N ARG A 147 1.76 -4.68 13.65
CA ARG A 147 1.40 -3.74 14.72
C ARG A 147 0.00 -3.18 14.54
N GLN A 148 -0.37 -2.74 13.34
CA GLN A 148 -1.71 -2.22 13.05
C GLN A 148 -2.81 -3.26 13.35
N ILE A 149 -2.58 -4.51 12.94
CA ILE A 149 -3.53 -5.60 13.22
C ILE A 149 -3.61 -5.89 14.72
N ARG A 150 -2.47 -5.91 15.44
CA ARG A 150 -2.43 -6.08 16.90
C ARG A 150 -3.26 -5.00 17.61
N ASP A 151 -3.07 -3.74 17.23
CA ASP A 151 -3.75 -2.60 17.84
C ASP A 151 -5.28 -2.67 17.58
N ALA A 152 -5.68 -2.99 16.34
CA ALA A 152 -7.09 -3.18 15.97
C ALA A 152 -7.74 -4.42 16.60
N ALA A 153 -6.95 -5.44 16.95
CA ALA A 153 -7.37 -6.68 17.60
C ALA A 153 -7.31 -6.61 19.14
N GLY A 154 -7.10 -5.43 19.73
CA GLY A 154 -7.06 -5.26 21.19
C GLY A 154 -5.84 -5.91 21.86
N GLY A 155 -4.69 -5.91 21.18
CA GLY A 155 -3.43 -6.44 21.68
C GLY A 155 -3.14 -7.90 21.33
N VAL A 156 -4.03 -8.56 20.58
CA VAL A 156 -3.86 -9.97 20.17
C VAL A 156 -3.17 -10.07 18.82
N GLU A 157 -2.11 -10.88 18.74
CA GLU A 157 -1.40 -11.14 17.48
C GLU A 157 -2.24 -11.95 16.49
N LEU A 158 -2.09 -11.66 15.19
CA LEU A 158 -2.76 -12.45 14.15
C LEU A 158 -2.39 -13.94 14.21
N SER A 159 -1.15 -14.27 14.55
CA SER A 159 -0.69 -15.65 14.76
C SER A 159 -1.45 -16.36 15.88
N GLN A 160 -1.80 -15.65 16.96
CA GLN A 160 -2.60 -16.17 18.06
C GLN A 160 -4.07 -16.34 17.65
N ILE A 161 -4.62 -15.41 16.88
CA ILE A 161 -5.98 -15.51 16.33
C ILE A 161 -6.09 -16.78 15.46
N VAL A 162 -5.12 -16.99 14.56
CA VAL A 162 -5.04 -18.20 13.72
C VAL A 162 -4.96 -19.46 14.57
N GLY A 163 -4.12 -19.48 15.61
CA GLY A 163 -4.00 -20.60 16.53
C GLY A 163 -5.31 -20.91 17.27
N ARG A 164 -6.03 -19.88 17.74
CA ARG A 164 -7.34 -20.02 18.39
C ARG A 164 -8.39 -20.58 17.43
N LEU A 165 -8.41 -20.16 16.17
CA LEU A 165 -9.35 -20.68 15.18
C LEU A 165 -9.09 -22.15 14.86
N PHE A 166 -7.83 -22.56 14.68
CA PHE A 166 -7.51 -23.98 14.49
C PHE A 166 -7.81 -24.80 15.75
N GLY A 167 -7.49 -24.28 16.93
CA GLY A 167 -7.82 -24.94 18.20
C GLY A 167 -9.32 -25.11 18.40
N ALA A 168 -10.15 -24.23 17.84
CA ALA A 168 -11.61 -24.30 17.95
C ALA A 168 -12.26 -25.36 17.05
N ILE A 169 -11.54 -25.86 16.03
CA ILE A 169 -11.98 -26.95 15.15
C ILE A 169 -11.19 -28.25 15.38
N ASP A 170 -10.26 -28.24 16.33
CA ASP A 170 -9.46 -29.40 16.69
C ASP A 170 -10.30 -30.41 17.49
N ALA A 171 -10.29 -31.67 17.06
CA ALA A 171 -11.15 -32.71 17.62
C ALA A 171 -10.85 -32.98 19.10
N ASP A 172 -9.58 -32.95 19.50
CA ASP A 172 -9.17 -33.23 20.88
C ASP A 172 -9.61 -32.08 21.81
N ASN A 173 -9.47 -30.84 21.37
CA ASN A 173 -9.95 -29.67 22.13
C ASN A 173 -11.48 -29.64 22.24
N ILE A 174 -12.19 -29.99 21.15
CA ILE A 174 -13.66 -30.09 21.17
C ILE A 174 -14.10 -31.18 22.14
N GLU A 175 -13.46 -32.35 22.13
CA GLU A 175 -13.79 -33.47 23.01
C GLU A 175 -13.54 -33.11 24.48
N ALA A 176 -12.38 -32.54 24.79
CA ALA A 176 -12.04 -32.09 26.15
C ALA A 176 -13.07 -31.09 26.68
N ARG A 177 -13.45 -30.10 25.85
CA ARG A 177 -14.45 -29.09 26.24
C ARG A 177 -15.86 -29.68 26.33
N ALA A 178 -16.21 -30.66 25.48
CA ALA A 178 -17.49 -31.34 25.53
C ALA A 178 -17.65 -32.18 26.80
N LEU A 179 -16.57 -32.87 27.24
CA LEU A 179 -16.51 -33.60 28.49
C LEU A 179 -16.67 -32.67 29.70
N GLU A 180 -15.99 -31.51 29.71
CA GLU A 180 -16.19 -30.48 30.73
C GLU A 180 -17.65 -30.01 30.81
N LEU A 181 -18.27 -29.72 29.66
CA LEU A 181 -19.67 -29.29 29.58
C LEU A 181 -20.68 -30.39 29.98
N ALA A 182 -20.26 -31.66 29.92
CA ALA A 182 -21.04 -32.81 30.35
C ALA A 182 -20.77 -33.21 31.81
N GLY A 183 -19.69 -32.70 32.43
CA GLY A 183 -19.24 -33.12 33.75
C GLY A 183 -18.71 -34.56 33.78
N LEU A 184 -18.15 -35.05 32.66
CA LEU A 184 -17.69 -36.43 32.48
C LEU A 184 -16.16 -36.52 32.54
N PRO A 185 -15.59 -37.64 33.02
CA PRO A 185 -14.15 -37.85 33.01
C PRO A 185 -13.62 -38.18 31.60
N ILE A 186 -12.29 -38.06 31.44
CA ILE A 186 -11.58 -38.35 30.19
C ILE A 186 -11.83 -39.81 29.76
N GLY A 187 -12.19 -40.01 28.49
CA GLY A 187 -12.44 -41.33 27.90
C GLY A 187 -13.92 -41.74 27.88
N CYS A 188 -14.82 -40.94 28.43
CA CYS A 188 -16.27 -41.10 28.22
C CYS A 188 -16.71 -40.50 26.87
N ASP A 189 -17.89 -40.88 26.39
CA ASP A 189 -18.52 -40.27 25.22
C ASP A 189 -19.45 -39.12 25.67
N PRO A 190 -19.10 -37.84 25.44
CA PRO A 190 -19.95 -36.70 25.77
C PRO A 190 -21.18 -36.58 24.86
N GLY A 191 -21.22 -37.31 23.74
CA GLY A 191 -22.27 -37.25 22.73
C GLY A 191 -22.16 -36.04 21.81
N ASP A 192 -22.75 -36.18 20.61
CA ASP A 192 -22.58 -35.21 19.52
C ASP A 192 -23.16 -33.82 19.83
N THR A 193 -24.22 -33.76 20.64
CA THR A 193 -24.83 -32.48 21.05
C THR A 193 -23.88 -31.65 21.91
N LYS A 194 -23.13 -32.28 22.82
CA LYS A 194 -22.14 -31.60 23.65
C LYS A 194 -20.91 -31.21 22.85
N ARG A 195 -20.48 -32.04 21.88
CA ARG A 195 -19.42 -31.69 20.92
C ARG A 195 -19.77 -30.43 20.11
N GLN A 196 -20.98 -30.37 19.56
CA GLN A 196 -21.45 -29.19 18.82
C GLN A 196 -21.53 -27.93 19.71
N GLN A 197 -21.99 -28.07 20.95
CA GLN A 197 -22.01 -26.97 21.91
C GLN A 197 -20.59 -26.50 22.27
N ALA A 198 -19.66 -27.43 22.50
CA ALA A 198 -18.26 -27.14 22.77
C ALA A 198 -17.60 -26.40 21.61
N GLN A 199 -17.75 -26.92 20.39
CA GLN A 199 -17.24 -26.28 19.17
C GLN A 199 -17.79 -24.85 19.02
N LYS A 200 -19.10 -24.65 19.20
CA LYS A 200 -19.71 -23.32 19.16
C LYS A 200 -19.13 -22.36 20.21
N GLN A 201 -18.89 -22.83 21.44
CA GLN A 201 -18.25 -22.00 22.48
C GLN A 201 -16.81 -21.64 22.13
N LEU A 202 -16.03 -22.58 21.62
CA LEU A 202 -14.64 -22.35 21.22
C LEU A 202 -14.56 -21.37 20.05
N ILE A 203 -15.40 -21.55 19.03
CA ILE A 203 -15.46 -20.65 17.87
C ILE A 203 -15.89 -19.25 18.29
N ASN A 204 -16.92 -19.11 19.12
CA ASN A 204 -17.34 -17.79 19.64
C ASN A 204 -16.25 -17.09 20.43
N THR A 205 -15.46 -17.86 21.19
CA THR A 205 -14.31 -17.31 21.94
C THR A 205 -13.22 -16.85 20.97
N ALA A 206 -12.90 -17.65 19.96
CA ALA A 206 -11.92 -17.30 18.93
C ALA A 206 -12.38 -16.12 18.06
N SER A 207 -13.69 -16.01 17.78
CA SER A 207 -14.26 -14.98 16.91
C SER A 207 -14.53 -13.65 17.62
N SER A 208 -14.52 -13.62 18.96
CA SER A 208 -14.72 -12.41 19.75
C SER A 208 -13.77 -11.25 19.44
N VAL A 209 -12.60 -11.56 18.87
CA VAL A 209 -11.60 -10.58 18.45
C VAL A 209 -12.01 -9.86 17.15
N PHE A 210 -12.83 -10.50 16.31
CA PHE A 210 -13.27 -9.91 15.05
C PHE A 210 -14.33 -8.84 15.28
N ASN A 211 -14.06 -7.66 14.72
CA ASN A 211 -14.99 -6.55 14.61
C ASN A 211 -14.92 -5.99 13.18
N GLY A 212 -15.90 -5.15 12.81
CA GLY A 212 -15.97 -4.59 11.46
C GLY A 212 -14.69 -3.86 11.04
N GLY A 213 -14.09 -3.07 11.94
CA GLY A 213 -12.85 -2.33 11.67
C GLY A 213 -11.66 -3.25 11.39
N LEU A 214 -11.47 -4.29 12.21
CA LEU A 214 -10.41 -5.28 12.03
C LEU A 214 -10.58 -6.05 10.71
N ILE A 215 -11.81 -6.42 10.36
CA ILE A 215 -12.08 -7.14 9.11
C ILE A 215 -11.77 -6.26 7.90
N GLU A 216 -12.17 -4.98 7.90
CA GLU A 216 -11.85 -4.05 6.81
C GLU A 216 -10.34 -3.80 6.71
N LEU A 217 -9.64 -3.66 7.83
CA LEU A 217 -8.18 -3.51 7.85
C LEU A 217 -7.48 -4.73 7.24
N ILE A 218 -7.86 -5.94 7.66
CA ILE A 218 -7.31 -7.19 7.11
C ILE A 218 -7.61 -7.29 5.61
N ASP A 219 -8.82 -6.92 5.17
CA ASP A 219 -9.18 -6.95 3.74
C ASP A 219 -8.38 -5.92 2.93
N ALA A 220 -8.15 -4.72 3.48
CA ALA A 220 -7.36 -3.67 2.85
C ALA A 220 -5.88 -4.08 2.70
N ILE A 221 -5.25 -4.58 3.76
CA ILE A 221 -3.87 -5.08 3.72
C ILE A 221 -3.74 -6.22 2.72
N ARG A 222 -4.70 -7.17 2.71
CA ARG A 222 -4.70 -8.26 1.72
C ARG A 222 -4.75 -7.71 0.28
N ARG A 223 -5.65 -6.76 -0.01
CA ARG A 223 -5.78 -6.16 -1.34
C ARG A 223 -4.47 -5.52 -1.81
N ASP A 224 -3.81 -4.78 -0.94
CA ASP A 224 -2.53 -4.14 -1.25
C ASP A 224 -1.45 -5.18 -1.61
N LYS A 225 -1.32 -6.25 -0.81
CA LYS A 225 -0.36 -7.33 -1.07
C LYS A 225 -0.69 -8.19 -2.30
N GLU A 226 -1.97 -8.35 -2.63
CA GLU A 226 -2.42 -9.08 -3.83
C GLU A 226 -2.34 -8.22 -5.10
N GLN A 227 -2.25 -6.90 -4.96
CA GLN A 227 -2.14 -5.99 -6.09
C GLN A 227 -0.76 -6.15 -6.75
N THR A 228 -0.77 -6.72 -7.95
CA THR A 228 0.43 -6.80 -8.78
C THR A 228 0.46 -5.57 -9.67
N ILE A 229 1.27 -4.59 -9.28
CA ILE A 229 1.61 -3.45 -10.13
C ILE A 229 2.72 -3.92 -11.09
N ASP A 230 2.45 -3.91 -12.40
CA ASP A 230 3.44 -4.19 -13.43
C ASP A 230 4.34 -2.95 -13.58
N HIS A 231 5.59 -3.05 -13.12
CA HIS A 231 6.58 -1.99 -13.25
C HIS A 231 7.48 -2.19 -14.48
N ASP A 232 7.42 -3.36 -15.14
CA ASP A 232 8.34 -3.75 -16.21
C ASP A 232 7.69 -3.59 -17.59
N ASN A 233 6.41 -3.94 -17.74
CA ASN A 233 5.60 -3.55 -18.90
C ASN A 233 4.81 -2.30 -18.56
N ILE A 234 5.52 -1.18 -18.42
CA ILE A 234 4.86 0.12 -18.45
C ILE A 234 4.24 0.24 -19.83
N ASP A 235 2.90 0.25 -19.90
CA ASP A 235 2.17 0.44 -21.14
C ASP A 235 2.72 1.69 -21.86
N ILE A 236 3.29 1.48 -23.03
CA ILE A 236 3.82 2.55 -23.86
C ILE A 236 2.65 3.06 -24.69
N VAL A 237 2.36 4.36 -24.60
CA VAL A 237 1.34 4.97 -25.45
C VAL A 237 1.78 4.85 -26.91
N LEU A 238 1.26 3.85 -27.62
CA LEU A 238 1.57 3.59 -29.03
C LEU A 238 0.99 4.67 -29.96
N ARG A 239 -0.07 5.36 -29.50
CA ARG A 239 -0.81 6.39 -30.24
C ARG A 239 -1.51 7.31 -29.25
N ALA A 240 -1.10 8.58 -29.20
CA ALA A 240 -1.86 9.68 -28.62
C ALA A 240 -2.28 10.59 -29.77
N GLU A 241 -3.48 10.36 -30.29
CA GLU A 241 -4.05 11.18 -31.35
C GLU A 241 -5.14 12.09 -30.81
N TRP A 242 -5.41 13.14 -31.59
CA TRP A 242 -6.54 14.03 -31.38
C TRP A 242 -7.83 13.23 -31.48
N ASP A 243 -8.44 12.94 -30.34
CA ASP A 243 -9.89 12.83 -30.34
C ASP A 243 -10.42 14.19 -30.80
N LYS A 244 -11.34 14.22 -31.78
CA LYS A 244 -11.91 15.49 -32.25
C LYS A 244 -12.60 16.26 -31.10
N ASP A 245 -12.87 15.57 -29.99
CA ASP A 245 -13.41 16.11 -28.75
C ASP A 245 -12.37 16.35 -27.65
N ALA A 246 -11.07 16.15 -27.87
CA ALA A 246 -10.05 16.30 -26.82
C ALA A 246 -9.98 17.73 -26.25
N ALA A 247 -10.07 18.75 -27.11
CA ALA A 247 -10.12 20.15 -26.66
C ALA A 247 -11.43 20.45 -25.91
N ASN A 248 -12.56 19.91 -26.37
CA ASN A 248 -13.86 20.06 -25.70
C ASN A 248 -13.86 19.37 -24.32
N ASN A 249 -13.24 18.19 -24.22
CA ASN A 249 -13.11 17.44 -22.97
C ASN A 249 -12.15 18.13 -22.00
N ALA A 250 -11.06 18.71 -22.49
CA ALA A 250 -10.14 19.51 -21.67
C ALA A 250 -10.85 20.76 -21.14
N LEU A 251 -11.59 21.49 -21.99
CA LEU A 251 -12.41 22.64 -21.59
C LEU A 251 -13.45 22.25 -20.55
N ALA A 252 -14.23 21.19 -20.80
CA ALA A 252 -15.25 20.71 -19.87
C ALA A 252 -14.66 20.31 -18.51
N LEU A 253 -13.49 19.66 -18.51
CA LEU A 253 -12.80 19.28 -17.27
C LEU A 253 -12.30 20.52 -16.51
N THR A 254 -11.75 21.52 -17.20
CA THR A 254 -11.30 22.76 -16.55
C THR A 254 -12.48 23.58 -16.04
N ASP A 255 -13.60 23.61 -16.76
CA ASP A 255 -14.81 24.31 -16.33
C ASP A 255 -15.43 23.64 -15.10
N GLU A 256 -15.52 22.30 -15.07
CA GLU A 256 -15.99 21.56 -13.90
C GLU A 256 -15.06 21.80 -12.69
N PHE A 257 -13.75 21.88 -12.91
CA PHE A 257 -12.80 22.22 -11.85
C PHE A 257 -13.00 23.64 -11.32
N VAL A 258 -13.18 24.62 -12.19
CA VAL A 258 -13.46 26.01 -11.81
C VAL A 258 -14.76 26.10 -11.00
N GLU A 259 -15.82 25.43 -11.45
CA GLU A 259 -17.11 25.40 -10.77
C GLU A 259 -17.01 24.74 -9.38
N TYR A 260 -16.25 23.64 -9.29
CA TYR A 260 -16.00 22.98 -8.00
C TYR A 260 -15.27 23.89 -7.01
N LEU A 261 -14.21 24.57 -7.45
CA LEU A 261 -13.45 25.48 -6.58
C LEU A 261 -14.32 26.65 -6.09
N LYS A 262 -15.12 27.25 -6.99
CA LYS A 262 -16.03 28.36 -6.64
C LYS A 262 -17.14 27.93 -5.69
N SER A 263 -17.77 26.77 -5.93
CA SER A 263 -18.85 26.26 -5.07
C SER A 263 -18.39 25.84 -3.67
N ASN A 264 -17.09 25.56 -3.50
CA ASN A 264 -16.49 25.19 -2.21
C ASN A 264 -15.68 26.30 -1.55
N GLN A 265 -15.69 27.51 -2.11
CA GLN A 265 -14.89 28.64 -1.63
C GLN A 265 -15.18 29.00 -0.16
N ASP A 266 -16.43 28.92 0.28
CA ASP A 266 -16.83 29.24 1.66
C ASP A 266 -16.69 28.05 2.63
N ASN A 267 -16.52 26.84 2.09
CA ASN A 267 -16.46 25.60 2.87
C ASN A 267 -15.03 25.14 3.16
N ILE A 268 -14.03 25.70 2.47
CA ILE A 268 -12.63 25.30 2.56
C ILE A 268 -11.77 26.55 2.77
N SER A 269 -11.16 26.69 3.94
CA SER A 269 -10.42 27.89 4.35
C SER A 269 -9.35 28.33 3.36
N ALA A 270 -8.57 27.39 2.79
CA ALA A 270 -7.59 27.70 1.76
C ALA A 270 -8.21 28.37 0.52
N LEU A 271 -9.36 27.87 0.05
CA LEU A 271 -10.05 28.46 -1.10
C LEU A 271 -10.59 29.85 -0.76
N THR A 272 -11.12 30.04 0.45
CA THR A 272 -11.53 31.37 0.93
C THR A 272 -10.37 32.36 0.84
N ILE A 273 -9.17 31.96 1.29
CA ILE A 273 -7.96 32.79 1.24
C ILE A 273 -7.56 33.11 -0.22
N PHE A 274 -7.59 32.13 -1.12
CA PHE A 274 -7.23 32.35 -2.52
C PHE A 274 -8.19 33.30 -3.26
N PHE A 275 -9.50 33.12 -3.07
CA PHE A 275 -10.53 33.86 -3.83
C PHE A 275 -10.99 35.16 -3.16
N SER A 276 -11.11 35.22 -1.83
CA SER A 276 -11.72 36.36 -1.11
C SER A 276 -10.73 37.21 -0.32
N GLU A 277 -9.65 36.62 0.21
CA GLU A 277 -8.82 37.29 1.23
C GLU A 277 -7.32 37.32 0.85
N PRO A 278 -6.92 38.12 -0.16
CA PRO A 278 -5.53 38.16 -0.63
C PRO A 278 -4.49 38.47 0.45
N TYR A 279 -4.87 39.28 1.44
CA TYR A 279 -4.00 39.68 2.56
C TYR A 279 -3.68 38.54 3.54
N ARG A 280 -4.45 37.45 3.51
CA ARG A 280 -4.24 36.24 4.35
C ARG A 280 -3.45 35.15 3.65
N ARG A 281 -2.99 35.37 2.42
CA ARG A 281 -2.23 34.35 1.67
C ARG A 281 -0.95 33.90 2.35
N ARG A 282 -0.34 34.78 3.16
CA ARG A 282 0.79 34.42 4.03
C ARG A 282 0.46 33.34 5.06
N GLU A 283 -0.81 33.11 5.38
CA GLU A 283 -1.29 32.08 6.32
C GLU A 283 -1.53 30.73 5.61
N LEU A 284 -1.28 30.62 4.30
CA LEU A 284 -1.45 29.36 3.57
C LEU A 284 -0.38 28.36 3.99
N SER A 285 -0.78 27.32 4.71
CA SER A 285 0.09 26.23 5.13
C SER A 285 -0.12 24.97 4.28
N PHE A 286 0.86 24.05 4.35
CA PHE A 286 0.78 22.72 3.74
C PHE A 286 -0.52 21.99 4.12
N ASP A 287 -0.92 22.03 5.39
CA ASP A 287 -2.11 21.34 5.89
C ASP A 287 -3.41 21.90 5.30
N LEU A 288 -3.48 23.22 5.09
CA LEU A 288 -4.65 23.86 4.48
C LEU A 288 -4.81 23.46 3.01
N ILE A 289 -3.71 23.39 2.26
CA ILE A 289 -3.73 22.92 0.86
C ILE A 289 -4.06 21.43 0.79
N ARG A 290 -3.51 20.63 1.70
CA ARG A 290 -3.78 19.19 1.79
C ARG A 290 -5.27 18.90 2.03
N GLN A 291 -5.93 19.67 2.89
CA GLN A 291 -7.38 19.55 3.10
C GLN A 291 -8.18 19.76 1.82
N VAL A 292 -7.75 20.69 0.95
CA VAL A 292 -8.40 20.91 -0.36
C VAL A 292 -8.21 19.67 -1.24
N LEU A 293 -6.99 19.12 -1.28
CA LEU A 293 -6.67 17.94 -2.07
C LEU A 293 -7.48 16.71 -1.64
N ASP A 294 -7.52 16.44 -0.34
CA ASP A 294 -8.20 15.28 0.21
C ASP A 294 -9.71 15.37 -0.05
N LYS A 295 -10.31 16.55 0.14
CA LYS A 295 -11.72 16.78 -0.15
C LYS A 295 -12.04 16.67 -1.63
N LEU A 296 -11.22 17.25 -2.50
CA LEU A 296 -11.35 17.14 -3.96
C LEU A 296 -11.32 15.68 -4.43
N LYS A 297 -10.42 14.86 -3.88
CA LYS A 297 -10.32 13.44 -4.23
C LYS A 297 -11.52 12.62 -3.78
N ILE A 298 -12.09 12.93 -2.62
CA ILE A 298 -13.28 12.26 -2.09
C ILE A 298 -14.51 12.64 -2.91
N ASP A 299 -14.74 13.93 -3.12
CA ASP A 299 -15.97 14.44 -3.73
C ASP A 299 -15.98 14.20 -5.25
N LYS A 300 -14.83 14.39 -5.92
CA LYS A 300 -14.69 14.33 -7.37
C LYS A 300 -13.34 13.73 -7.80
N PRO A 301 -13.16 12.38 -7.74
CA PRO A 301 -11.91 11.72 -8.15
C PRO A 301 -11.43 12.05 -9.57
N LYS A 302 -12.35 12.41 -10.47
CA LYS A 302 -12.02 12.80 -11.85
C LYS A 302 -11.26 14.13 -11.94
N LEU A 303 -11.37 14.98 -10.92
CA LEU A 303 -10.74 16.30 -10.85
C LEU A 303 -9.38 16.26 -10.14
N ALA A 304 -8.74 15.08 -10.04
CA ALA A 304 -7.41 14.96 -9.45
C ALA A 304 -6.42 15.97 -10.09
N PRO A 305 -5.59 16.69 -9.30
CA PRO A 305 -4.80 17.83 -9.79
C PRO A 305 -3.92 17.53 -11.00
N LEU A 306 -3.23 16.39 -11.01
CA LEU A 306 -2.36 16.04 -12.15
C LEU A 306 -3.13 15.83 -13.45
N ARG A 307 -4.40 15.40 -13.37
CA ARG A 307 -5.25 15.23 -14.55
C ARG A 307 -5.74 16.58 -15.08
N VAL A 308 -6.18 17.45 -14.17
CA VAL A 308 -6.58 18.82 -14.50
C VAL A 308 -5.39 19.63 -15.04
N TRP A 309 -4.20 19.41 -14.50
CA TRP A 309 -2.95 19.97 -15.01
C TRP A 309 -2.71 19.63 -16.48
N GLN A 310 -2.89 18.37 -16.89
CA GLN A 310 -2.73 18.01 -18.30
C GLN A 310 -3.77 18.71 -19.20
N ALA A 311 -5.00 18.92 -18.72
CA ALA A 311 -6.01 19.67 -19.46
C ALA A 311 -5.60 21.14 -19.65
N TYR A 312 -5.20 21.84 -18.58
CA TYR A 312 -4.68 23.20 -18.69
C TYR A 312 -3.40 23.28 -19.53
N ARG A 313 -2.54 22.26 -19.47
CA ARG A 313 -1.32 22.20 -20.28
C ARG A 313 -1.65 22.23 -21.78
N GLN A 314 -2.70 21.52 -22.17
CA GLN A 314 -3.18 21.51 -23.55
C GLN A 314 -3.82 22.85 -23.94
N LEU A 315 -4.65 23.43 -23.07
CA LEU A 315 -5.35 24.69 -23.35
C LEU A 315 -4.41 25.90 -23.42
N ASP A 316 -3.40 25.96 -22.56
CA ASP A 316 -2.46 27.07 -22.47
C ASP A 316 -1.21 26.90 -23.39
N ASP A 317 -1.12 25.80 -24.18
CA ASP A 317 0.07 25.36 -24.93
C ASP A 317 1.36 25.34 -24.07
N TYR A 318 1.25 24.82 -22.84
CA TYR A 318 2.34 24.86 -21.87
C TYR A 318 3.39 23.77 -22.13
N LYS A 319 4.62 24.21 -22.43
CA LYS A 319 5.77 23.34 -22.75
C LYS A 319 6.83 23.27 -21.65
N GLY A 320 6.54 23.82 -20.47
CA GLY A 320 7.46 23.81 -19.33
C GLY A 320 7.49 22.50 -18.56
N GLU A 321 8.17 22.55 -17.41
CA GLU A 321 8.38 21.41 -16.51
C GLU A 321 7.07 20.94 -15.85
N GLN A 322 7.05 19.68 -15.42
CA GLN A 322 5.94 19.14 -14.64
C GLN A 322 6.04 19.61 -13.18
N PRO A 323 4.91 19.70 -12.45
CA PRO A 323 4.93 19.95 -11.02
C PRO A 323 5.70 18.86 -10.27
N ILE A 324 6.43 19.26 -9.23
CA ILE A 324 7.24 18.36 -8.39
C ILE A 324 6.33 17.40 -7.60
N SER A 325 5.15 17.86 -7.21
CA SER A 325 4.17 17.10 -6.43
C SER A 325 2.74 17.41 -6.85
N GLU A 326 1.80 16.56 -6.45
CA GLU A 326 0.37 16.79 -6.69
C GLU A 326 -0.16 18.04 -5.95
N LEU A 327 0.40 18.37 -4.79
CA LEU A 327 0.05 19.58 -4.03
C LEU A 327 0.53 20.86 -4.73
N THR A 328 1.77 20.86 -5.23
CA THR A 328 2.30 22.00 -5.99
C THR A 328 1.55 22.20 -7.31
N ALA A 329 1.08 21.11 -7.93
CA ALA A 329 0.15 21.17 -9.06
C ALA A 329 -1.17 21.84 -8.66
N LEU A 330 -1.77 21.43 -7.52
CA LEU A 330 -3.03 22.00 -7.04
C LEU A 330 -2.93 23.51 -6.79
N VAL A 331 -1.88 23.99 -6.14
CA VAL A 331 -1.69 25.43 -5.89
C VAL A 331 -1.57 26.21 -7.19
N ALA A 332 -0.75 25.74 -8.12
CA ALA A 332 -0.61 26.38 -9.43
C ALA A 332 -1.94 26.42 -10.20
N LEU A 333 -2.74 25.36 -10.11
CA LEU A 333 -4.07 25.31 -10.70
C LEU A 333 -5.05 26.29 -10.05
N ILE A 334 -5.08 26.37 -8.72
CA ILE A 334 -5.93 27.33 -8.00
C ILE A 334 -5.54 28.76 -8.38
N ARG A 335 -4.24 29.09 -8.43
CA ARG A 335 -3.75 30.41 -8.86
C ARG A 335 -4.18 30.77 -10.28
N ARG A 336 -4.10 29.80 -11.21
CA ARG A 336 -4.58 29.95 -12.58
C ARG A 336 -6.09 30.22 -12.64
N VAL A 337 -6.88 29.52 -11.82
CA VAL A 337 -8.34 29.70 -11.73
C VAL A 337 -8.73 31.03 -11.09
N CYS A 338 -8.01 31.47 -10.07
CA CYS A 338 -8.22 32.78 -9.44
C CYS A 338 -7.74 33.96 -10.30
N GLY A 339 -7.14 33.70 -11.46
CA GLY A 339 -6.64 34.74 -12.37
C GLY A 339 -5.36 35.42 -11.91
N MET A 340 -4.61 34.83 -10.98
CA MET A 340 -3.31 35.35 -10.53
C MET A 340 -2.24 35.10 -11.58
N ASP A 341 -2.33 33.95 -12.24
CA ASP A 341 -1.48 33.60 -13.37
C ASP A 341 -2.33 33.54 -14.65
N GLU A 342 -1.96 34.31 -15.67
CA GLU A 342 -2.67 34.34 -16.96
C GLU A 342 -2.57 33.01 -17.72
N LYS A 343 -1.51 32.25 -17.47
CA LYS A 343 -1.21 30.94 -18.06
C LYS A 343 -0.67 30.00 -17.00
N LEU A 344 -0.79 28.71 -17.26
CA LEU A 344 -0.21 27.67 -16.43
C LEU A 344 1.29 27.92 -16.19
N SER A 345 1.69 27.93 -14.93
CA SER A 345 3.08 28.05 -14.48
C SER A 345 3.25 27.15 -13.26
N THR A 346 4.41 26.49 -13.12
CA THR A 346 4.67 25.72 -11.90
C THR A 346 4.83 26.66 -10.71
N PHE A 347 4.49 26.18 -9.52
CA PHE A 347 4.60 26.97 -8.31
C PHE A 347 6.06 27.36 -8.02
N ASP A 348 7.01 26.44 -8.19
CA ASP A 348 8.45 26.71 -8.05
C ASP A 348 8.92 27.86 -8.97
N ASN A 349 8.53 27.87 -10.25
CA ASN A 349 8.89 28.96 -11.17
C ASN A 349 8.31 30.31 -10.70
N THR A 350 7.11 30.29 -10.13
CA THR A 350 6.45 31.48 -9.60
C THR A 350 7.20 32.01 -8.37
N VAL A 351 7.50 31.14 -7.41
CA VAL A 351 8.28 31.46 -6.20
C VAL A 351 9.67 32.00 -6.58
N ARG A 352 10.37 31.36 -7.53
CA ARG A 352 11.69 31.82 -8.02
C ARG A 352 11.63 33.19 -8.65
N ARG A 353 10.63 33.46 -9.50
CA ARG A 353 10.41 34.76 -10.15
C ARG A 353 10.13 35.84 -9.11
N ASN A 354 9.23 35.56 -8.16
CA ASN A 354 8.87 36.50 -7.10
C ASN A 354 10.07 36.81 -6.20
N PHE A 355 10.83 35.78 -5.81
CA PHE A 355 12.05 35.94 -5.06
C PHE A 355 13.09 36.79 -5.80
N GLN A 356 13.31 36.54 -7.09
CA GLN A 356 14.24 37.34 -7.89
C GLN A 356 13.82 38.81 -7.96
N ASN A 357 12.54 39.08 -8.17
CA ASN A 357 12.00 40.44 -8.20
C ASN A 357 12.14 41.14 -6.84
N TRP A 358 11.90 40.41 -5.74
CA TRP A 358 12.06 40.91 -4.39
C TRP A 358 13.52 41.28 -4.08
N VAL A 359 14.47 40.39 -4.37
CA VAL A 359 15.91 40.66 -4.18
C VAL A 359 16.34 41.88 -5.00
N MET A 360 15.88 41.99 -6.26
CA MET A 360 16.21 43.12 -7.12
C MET A 360 15.65 44.44 -6.59
N LYS A 361 14.42 44.43 -6.06
CA LYS A 361 13.79 45.60 -5.44
C LYS A 361 14.51 46.02 -4.15
N HIS A 362 14.90 45.05 -3.33
CA HIS A 362 15.68 45.30 -2.12
C HIS A 362 17.04 45.94 -2.44
N HIS A 363 17.78 45.41 -3.43
CA HIS A 363 19.09 45.92 -3.83
C HIS A 363 19.07 47.25 -4.59
N SER A 364 17.92 47.67 -5.13
CA SER A 364 17.76 48.95 -5.84
C SER A 364 17.19 50.07 -4.98
N GLY A 365 16.58 49.75 -3.83
CA GLY A 365 15.90 50.70 -2.93
C GLY A 365 16.79 51.47 -1.95
N GLY A 366 18.12 51.34 -2.02
CA GLY A 366 19.05 52.00 -1.09
C GLY A 366 19.27 51.28 0.24
N SER A 367 18.66 50.11 0.44
CA SER A 367 18.92 49.20 1.57
C SER A 367 20.31 48.55 1.45
N GLU A 368 20.88 48.11 2.58
CA GLU A 368 22.12 47.31 2.55
C GLU A 368 21.91 46.03 1.73
N LYS A 369 22.91 45.71 0.90
CA LYS A 369 22.86 44.52 0.06
C LYS A 369 23.11 43.28 0.91
N PHE A 370 22.40 42.20 0.63
CA PHE A 370 22.67 40.92 1.28
C PHE A 370 24.07 40.44 0.92
N ASN A 371 24.79 39.97 1.94
CA ASN A 371 26.07 39.29 1.72
C ASN A 371 25.86 37.88 1.15
N GLU A 372 26.95 37.20 0.76
CA GLU A 372 26.87 35.88 0.13
C GLU A 372 26.20 34.83 1.04
N GLU A 373 26.52 34.84 2.33
CA GLU A 373 25.97 33.91 3.31
C GLU A 373 24.46 34.15 3.57
N GLN A 374 24.04 35.41 3.66
CA GLN A 374 22.62 35.80 3.74
C GLN A 374 21.87 35.38 2.47
N MET A 375 22.47 35.55 1.30
CA MET A 375 21.85 35.16 0.03
C MET A 375 21.68 33.64 -0.10
N ASP A 376 22.62 32.85 0.39
CA ASP A 376 22.51 31.40 0.37
C ASP A 376 21.40 30.89 1.30
N TRP A 377 21.26 31.49 2.49
CA TRP A 377 20.12 31.24 3.38
C TRP A 377 18.78 31.60 2.73
N LEU A 378 18.70 32.77 2.10
CA LEU A 378 17.50 33.21 1.39
C LEU A 378 17.12 32.27 0.23
N ARG A 379 18.11 31.70 -0.48
CA ARG A 379 17.88 30.68 -1.52
C ARG A 379 17.36 29.37 -0.94
N MET A 380 17.89 28.92 0.20
CA MET A 380 17.38 27.75 0.91
C MET A 380 15.93 27.94 1.36
N ILE A 381 15.59 29.12 1.89
CA ILE A 381 14.22 29.47 2.26
C ILE A 381 13.30 29.44 1.04
N ARG A 382 13.72 30.04 -0.08
CA ARG A 382 12.98 29.98 -1.36
C ARG A 382 12.70 28.54 -1.78
N ASP A 383 13.71 27.67 -1.74
CA ASP A 383 13.57 26.28 -2.16
C ASP A 383 12.70 25.45 -1.20
N HIS A 384 12.72 25.78 0.09
CA HIS A 384 11.79 25.23 1.07
C HIS A 384 10.35 25.65 0.75
N VAL A 385 10.09 26.96 0.64
CA VAL A 385 8.75 27.51 0.34
C VAL A 385 8.20 27.01 -1.00
N ALA A 386 9.05 26.80 -2.00
CA ALA A 386 8.65 26.21 -3.28
C ALA A 386 8.04 24.80 -3.14
N ASN A 387 8.38 24.07 -2.06
CA ASN A 387 7.90 22.72 -1.78
C ASN A 387 6.82 22.66 -0.67
N SER A 388 6.95 23.49 0.38
CA SER A 388 6.09 23.48 1.58
C SER A 388 5.06 24.61 1.64
N PHE A 389 5.10 25.56 0.68
CA PHE A 389 4.23 26.75 0.57
C PHE A 389 4.43 27.82 1.64
N HIS A 390 5.06 27.49 2.75
CA HIS A 390 5.24 28.36 3.90
C HIS A 390 6.52 27.98 4.64
N ILE A 391 7.10 28.94 5.37
CA ILE A 391 8.19 28.68 6.30
C ILE A 391 7.87 29.27 7.68
N GLU A 392 7.97 28.45 8.72
CA GLU A 392 7.85 28.84 10.12
C GLU A 392 9.22 28.80 10.82
N ARG A 393 9.28 29.30 12.06
CA ARG A 393 10.52 29.25 12.85
C ARG A 393 10.99 27.81 13.10
N ASP A 394 10.06 26.90 13.32
CA ASP A 394 10.36 25.50 13.64
C ASP A 394 10.97 24.77 12.43
N ASP A 395 10.65 25.19 11.20
CA ASP A 395 11.25 24.64 9.98
C ASP A 395 12.76 24.92 9.89
N LEU A 396 13.24 26.00 10.54
CA LEU A 396 14.67 26.32 10.60
C LEU A 396 15.46 25.36 11.50
N GLU A 397 14.79 24.52 12.28
CA GLU A 397 15.43 23.43 13.04
C GLU A 397 15.42 22.09 12.28
N MET A 398 14.91 22.07 11.05
CA MET A 398 14.88 20.88 10.20
C MET A 398 15.90 20.96 9.05
N SER A 399 16.16 19.83 8.41
CA SER A 399 17.06 19.76 7.24
C SER A 399 16.48 20.53 6.04
N PRO A 400 17.27 21.34 5.30
CA PRO A 400 18.73 21.48 5.37
C PRO A 400 19.25 22.61 6.30
N PHE A 401 18.39 23.29 7.04
CA PHE A 401 18.75 24.43 7.89
C PHE A 401 19.54 24.02 9.14
N ASP A 402 19.17 22.90 9.76
CA ASP A 402 19.84 22.32 10.94
C ASP A 402 21.35 22.13 10.73
N GLY A 403 21.75 21.59 9.58
CA GLY A 403 23.14 21.36 9.18
C GLY A 403 23.93 22.65 8.94
N GLN A 404 23.27 23.79 8.77
CA GLN A 404 23.88 25.11 8.59
C GLN A 404 23.85 25.95 9.88
N GLY A 405 23.44 25.37 11.02
CA GLY A 405 23.36 26.04 12.32
C GLY A 405 21.97 26.54 12.71
N GLY A 406 20.95 26.19 11.91
CA GLY A 406 19.52 26.36 12.19
C GLY A 406 19.09 27.76 12.59
N LEU A 407 18.09 27.85 13.47
CA LEU A 407 17.54 29.10 13.98
C LEU A 407 18.62 30.06 14.53
N GLY A 408 19.62 29.50 15.23
CA GLY A 408 20.71 30.28 15.80
C GLY A 408 21.56 31.00 14.75
N LYS A 409 21.85 30.35 13.62
CA LYS A 409 22.60 30.95 12.52
C LYS A 409 21.76 32.00 11.77
N MET A 410 20.47 31.73 11.55
CA MET A 410 19.56 32.71 10.94
C MET A 410 19.50 34.00 11.76
N TYR A 411 19.39 33.89 13.09
CA TYR A 411 19.41 35.06 13.98
C TYR A 411 20.76 35.81 13.95
N GLN A 412 21.89 35.13 13.79
CA GLN A 412 23.19 35.79 13.61
C GLN A 412 23.28 36.61 12.31
N LEU A 413 22.64 36.13 11.24
CA LEU A 413 22.69 36.76 9.92
C LEU A 413 21.71 37.93 9.76
N PHE A 414 20.51 37.83 10.33
CA PHE A 414 19.43 38.79 10.12
C PHE A 414 18.98 39.51 11.41
N GLY A 415 19.48 39.09 12.58
CA GLY A 415 19.23 39.73 13.86
C GLY A 415 17.75 39.80 14.22
N THR A 416 17.34 40.95 14.78
CA THR A 416 15.96 41.21 15.19
C THR A 416 14.98 41.37 14.03
N GLN A 417 15.45 41.44 12.78
CA GLN A 417 14.62 41.55 11.59
C GLN A 417 14.23 40.18 11.01
N MET A 418 14.77 39.08 11.55
CA MET A 418 14.52 37.72 11.07
C MET A 418 13.03 37.40 10.92
N ASP A 419 12.22 37.72 11.93
CA ASP A 419 10.79 37.38 11.92
C ASP A 419 10.02 38.18 10.87
N THR A 420 10.27 39.49 10.82
CA THR A 420 9.69 40.37 9.81
C THR A 420 10.08 39.93 8.40
N LEU A 421 11.32 39.46 8.23
CA LEU A 421 11.83 38.94 6.97
C LEU A 421 11.11 37.64 6.57
N LEU A 422 10.92 36.70 7.49
CA LEU A 422 10.18 35.46 7.20
C LEU A 422 8.73 35.76 6.80
N ASP A 423 8.07 36.68 7.51
CA ASP A 423 6.72 37.13 7.17
C ASP A 423 6.66 37.77 5.77
N GLU A 424 7.63 38.65 5.46
CA GLU A 424 7.72 39.30 4.15
C GLU A 424 7.99 38.28 3.04
N LEU A 425 8.88 37.31 3.25
CA LEU A 425 9.18 36.26 2.26
C LEU A 425 7.96 35.37 2.03
N ASN A 426 7.24 34.97 3.08
CA ASN A 426 6.00 34.21 2.96
C ASN A 426 4.92 34.98 2.17
N GLU A 427 4.82 36.29 2.37
CA GLU A 427 3.90 37.14 1.60
C GLU A 427 4.31 37.24 0.12
N VAL A 428 5.58 37.54 -0.14
CA VAL A 428 6.06 37.85 -1.50
C VAL A 428 6.19 36.59 -2.36
N MET A 429 6.60 35.46 -1.78
CA MET A 429 6.77 34.21 -2.54
C MET A 429 5.43 33.61 -2.98
N VAL A 430 4.37 33.79 -2.17
CA VAL A 430 3.04 33.21 -2.40
C VAL A 430 2.10 34.18 -3.14
N ALA A 431 2.45 35.47 -3.26
CA ALA A 431 1.75 36.47 -4.08
C ALA A 431 1.69 36.05 -5.56
#